data_AF-A0A3N5X7P5-F1
#
_entry.id   AF-A0A3N5X7P5-F1
#
_cell.length_a   1.000
_cell.length_b   1.000
_cell.length_c   1.000
_cell.angle_alpha   90.00
_cell.angle_beta   90.00
_cell.angle_gamma   90.00
#
_symmetry.space_group_name_H-M   'P 1'
#
loop_
_entity.id
_entity.type
_entity.pdbx_description
1 polymer ?
#
loop_
_entity_poly.entity_id
_entity_poly.type
_entity_poly.pdbx_seq_one_letter_code
_entity_poly.pdbx_strand_id
1 'polypeptide(L)'
;MDAKREFIKAYFDDWSRDLKRVSGLLTNVEHRYDAVLILSCYIGALAALRYPDRSDRNAYINLVIRYSGLKSLYQIVDLLFFYQWPRSEFRRSKDPRARPYSKIQGYSNLKKFLGREFGDENAVLVDSKRRFVGIPTLLRRLPPKFDRVRAVQTLRVFTVSEVLYRYVRCHAVHHRKFDVVKQDGLLRPETILTTVANIVQNLESECLTKGRWPYQLRNMRHS
;
A
#
# COMPACT_ATOMS: atom_id res chain seq x y z
N MET A 1 -22.29 -29.92 -6.09
CA MET A 1 -21.43 -28.99 -5.31
C MET A 1 -20.67 -28.05 -6.25
N ASP A 2 -20.96 -28.11 -7.56
CA ASP A 2 -20.13 -27.56 -8.63
C ASP A 2 -20.56 -26.16 -9.08
N ALA A 3 -21.87 -25.87 -9.12
CA ALA A 3 -22.39 -24.56 -9.55
C ALA A 3 -21.81 -23.38 -8.76
N LYS A 4 -21.59 -23.52 -7.45
CA LYS A 4 -20.98 -22.44 -6.63
C LYS A 4 -19.50 -22.24 -6.97
N ARG A 5 -18.75 -23.32 -7.21
CA ARG A 5 -17.33 -23.25 -7.59
C ARG A 5 -17.17 -22.68 -8.99
N GLU A 6 -18.02 -23.10 -9.92
CA GLU A 6 -18.10 -22.55 -11.28
C GLU A 6 -18.41 -21.06 -11.26
N PHE A 7 -19.37 -20.64 -10.44
CA PHE A 7 -19.69 -19.22 -10.27
C PHE A 7 -18.52 -18.41 -9.70
N ILE A 8 -17.81 -18.94 -8.69
CA ILE A 8 -16.59 -18.32 -8.15
C ILE A 8 -15.54 -18.15 -9.26
N LYS A 9 -15.28 -19.20 -10.03
CA LYS A 9 -14.31 -19.17 -11.12
C LYS A 9 -14.69 -18.13 -12.18
N ALA A 10 -15.93 -18.15 -12.66
CA ALA A 10 -16.42 -17.20 -13.66
C ALA A 10 -16.27 -15.75 -13.20
N TYR A 11 -16.54 -15.46 -11.92
CA TYR A 11 -16.36 -14.14 -11.33
C TYR A 11 -14.89 -13.68 -11.33
N PHE A 12 -13.94 -14.54 -10.98
CA PHE A 12 -12.52 -14.18 -10.99
C PHE A 12 -11.91 -14.18 -12.41
N ASP A 13 -12.50 -14.93 -13.35
CA ASP A 13 -12.17 -14.86 -14.77
C ASP A 13 -12.49 -13.46 -15.35
N ASP A 14 -13.58 -12.83 -14.93
CA ASP A 14 -13.90 -11.43 -15.29
C ASP A 14 -12.82 -10.46 -14.82
N TRP A 15 -12.41 -10.57 -13.56
CA TRP A 15 -11.29 -9.76 -13.03
C TRP A 15 -10.01 -9.96 -13.84
N SER A 16 -9.72 -11.20 -14.22
CA SER A 16 -8.54 -11.53 -15.02
C SER A 16 -8.61 -10.94 -16.43
N ARG A 17 -9.80 -10.90 -17.06
CA ARG A 17 -10.01 -10.20 -18.34
C ARG A 17 -9.79 -8.70 -18.21
N ASP A 18 -10.31 -8.10 -17.16
CA ASP A 18 -10.15 -6.67 -16.91
C ASP A 18 -8.69 -6.29 -16.65
N LEU A 19 -7.95 -7.11 -15.90
CA LEU A 19 -6.51 -6.92 -15.72
C LEU A 19 -5.72 -6.95 -17.04
N LYS A 20 -6.09 -7.82 -17.99
CA LYS A 20 -5.48 -7.83 -19.32
C LYS A 20 -5.72 -6.52 -20.07
N ARG A 21 -6.94 -5.98 -20.00
CA ARG A 21 -7.28 -4.68 -20.61
C ARG A 21 -6.45 -3.55 -20.00
N VAL A 22 -6.39 -3.50 -18.67
CA VAL A 22 -5.65 -2.45 -17.94
C VAL A 22 -4.13 -2.57 -18.16
N SER A 23 -3.60 -3.79 -18.30
CA SER A 23 -2.22 -4.02 -18.70
C SER A 23 -1.90 -3.40 -20.08
N GLY A 24 -2.85 -3.44 -21.02
CA GLY A 24 -2.70 -2.77 -22.31
C GLY A 24 -2.55 -1.26 -22.16
N LEU A 25 -3.33 -0.64 -21.28
CA LEU A 25 -3.26 0.80 -21.00
C LEU A 25 -1.91 1.24 -20.41
N LEU A 26 -1.24 0.38 -19.63
CA LEU A 26 0.07 0.69 -19.06
C LEU A 26 1.18 0.87 -20.10
N THR A 27 1.03 0.19 -21.24
CA THR A 27 1.98 0.29 -22.36
C THR A 27 1.85 1.61 -23.13
N ASN A 28 0.68 2.26 -23.05
CA ASN A 28 0.46 3.59 -23.61
C ASN A 28 0.86 4.65 -22.56
N VAL A 29 1.85 5.48 -22.90
CA VAL A 29 2.36 6.54 -22.01
C VAL A 29 1.25 7.51 -21.60
N GLU A 30 0.31 7.82 -22.49
CA GLU A 30 -0.78 8.76 -22.22
C GLU A 30 -1.77 8.24 -21.17
N HIS A 31 -1.99 6.92 -21.13
CA HIS A 31 -2.96 6.28 -20.23
C HIS A 31 -2.34 5.57 -19.03
N ARG A 32 -1.02 5.63 -18.88
CA ARG A 32 -0.30 4.91 -17.82
C ARG A 32 -0.80 5.29 -16.43
N TYR A 33 -1.10 6.56 -16.19
CA TYR A 33 -1.60 7.04 -14.91
C TYR A 33 -3.06 6.65 -14.67
N ASP A 34 -3.90 6.67 -15.72
CA ASP A 34 -5.28 6.17 -15.63
C ASP A 34 -5.31 4.69 -15.26
N ALA A 35 -4.43 3.89 -15.88
CA ALA A 35 -4.28 2.49 -15.55
C ALA A 35 -3.87 2.28 -14.08
N VAL A 36 -2.96 3.10 -13.54
CA VAL A 36 -2.60 3.05 -12.12
C VAL A 36 -3.80 3.39 -11.22
N LEU A 37 -4.62 4.38 -11.57
CA LEU A 37 -5.87 4.68 -10.84
C LEU A 37 -6.82 3.49 -10.86
N ILE A 38 -7.05 2.92 -12.04
CA ILE A 38 -7.95 1.77 -12.21
C ILE A 38 -7.49 0.59 -11.34
N LEU A 39 -6.20 0.25 -11.39
CA LEU A 39 -5.63 -0.81 -10.56
C LEU A 39 -5.80 -0.52 -9.06
N SER A 40 -5.61 0.73 -8.65
CA SER A 40 -5.84 1.12 -7.25
C SER A 40 -7.32 1.00 -6.85
N CYS A 41 -8.24 1.37 -7.72
CA CYS A 41 -9.68 1.17 -7.52
C CYS A 41 -10.04 -0.32 -7.43
N TYR A 42 -9.43 -1.18 -8.23
CA TYR A 42 -9.62 -2.64 -8.16
C TYR A 42 -9.24 -3.20 -6.79
N ILE A 43 -8.12 -2.77 -6.22
CA ILE A 43 -7.74 -3.15 -4.84
C ILE A 43 -8.81 -2.69 -3.85
N GLY A 44 -9.34 -1.48 -4.01
CA GLY A 44 -10.44 -0.96 -3.17
C GLY A 44 -11.71 -1.80 -3.25
N ALA A 45 -12.14 -2.15 -4.46
CA ALA A 45 -13.34 -2.96 -4.69
C ALA A 45 -13.19 -4.38 -4.11
N LEU A 46 -12.06 -5.05 -4.38
CA LEU A 46 -11.75 -6.37 -3.83
C LEU A 46 -11.63 -6.31 -2.30
N ALA A 47 -11.13 -5.21 -1.74
CA ALA A 47 -11.00 -5.02 -0.30
C ALA A 47 -12.36 -4.86 0.38
N ALA A 48 -13.25 -4.06 -0.20
CA ALA A 48 -14.61 -3.89 0.29
C ALA A 48 -15.39 -5.22 0.24
N LEU A 49 -15.22 -5.99 -0.85
CA LEU A 49 -15.82 -7.31 -0.98
C LEU A 49 -15.28 -8.31 0.06
N ARG A 50 -13.97 -8.26 0.34
CA ARG A 50 -13.31 -9.17 1.27
C ARG A 50 -13.55 -8.81 2.74
N TYR A 51 -13.65 -7.52 3.05
CA TYR A 51 -13.70 -6.99 4.41
C TYR A 51 -14.79 -5.91 4.57
N PRO A 52 -16.08 -6.26 4.41
CA PRO A 52 -17.17 -5.29 4.42
C PRO A 52 -17.29 -4.52 5.75
N ASP A 53 -16.94 -5.15 6.87
CA ASP A 53 -17.07 -4.55 8.22
C ASP A 53 -15.85 -3.71 8.63
N ARG A 54 -14.87 -3.51 7.74
CA ARG A 54 -13.66 -2.73 8.04
C ARG A 54 -13.75 -1.36 7.40
N SER A 55 -13.15 -0.37 8.06
CA SER A 55 -12.94 0.93 7.44
C SER A 55 -12.14 0.77 6.14
N ASP A 56 -12.46 1.62 5.18
CA ASP A 56 -11.93 1.56 3.82
C ASP A 56 -10.40 1.40 3.75
N ARG A 57 -9.67 2.21 4.53
CA ARG A 57 -8.21 2.11 4.70
C ARG A 57 -7.77 0.74 5.20
N ASN A 58 -8.40 0.26 6.26
CA ASN A 58 -8.00 -0.98 6.90
C ASN A 58 -8.33 -2.18 6.01
N ALA A 59 -9.45 -2.16 5.30
CA ALA A 59 -9.79 -3.16 4.29
C ALA A 59 -8.70 -3.20 3.21
N TYR A 60 -8.37 -2.05 2.61
CA TYR A 60 -7.38 -1.92 1.53
C TYR A 60 -6.01 -2.44 1.95
N ILE A 61 -5.47 -1.93 3.06
CA ILE A 61 -4.13 -2.32 3.53
C ILE A 61 -4.07 -3.79 3.91
N ASN A 62 -5.13 -4.32 4.56
CA ASN A 62 -5.17 -5.74 4.90
C ASN A 62 -5.21 -6.62 3.66
N LEU A 63 -5.97 -6.24 2.64
CA LEU A 63 -6.04 -6.99 1.39
C LEU A 63 -4.66 -7.03 0.72
N VAL A 64 -4.02 -5.87 0.57
CA VAL A 64 -2.67 -5.77 0.00
C VAL A 64 -1.67 -6.61 0.78
N ILE A 65 -1.63 -6.50 2.11
CA ILE A 65 -0.67 -7.24 2.93
C ILE A 65 -0.91 -8.76 2.87
N ARG A 66 -2.16 -9.22 2.76
CA ARG A 66 -2.51 -10.64 2.85
C ARG A 66 -2.51 -11.36 1.51
N TYR A 67 -2.99 -10.71 0.45
CA TYR A 67 -3.25 -11.36 -0.83
C TYR A 67 -2.27 -10.96 -1.95
N SER A 68 -1.43 -9.93 -1.76
CA SER A 68 -0.46 -9.56 -2.81
C SER A 68 0.67 -10.55 -3.03
N GLY A 69 0.93 -11.47 -2.08
CA GLY A 69 2.18 -12.24 -2.05
C GLY A 69 3.45 -11.41 -1.79
N LEU A 70 3.32 -10.08 -1.63
CA LEU A 70 4.40 -9.11 -1.50
C LEU A 70 4.37 -8.44 -0.11
N LYS A 71 4.07 -9.22 0.93
CA LYS A 71 3.94 -8.71 2.30
C LYS A 71 5.17 -7.93 2.77
N SER A 72 6.37 -8.45 2.52
CA SER A 72 7.62 -7.79 2.88
C SER A 72 7.72 -6.41 2.26
N LEU A 73 7.42 -6.30 0.96
CA LEU A 73 7.38 -5.05 0.21
C LEU A 73 6.46 -4.01 0.86
N TYR A 74 5.23 -4.41 1.17
CA TYR A 74 4.20 -3.48 1.64
C TYR A 74 4.36 -3.07 3.12
N GLN A 75 5.24 -3.72 3.86
CA GLN A 75 5.51 -3.45 5.27
C GLN A 75 6.81 -2.66 5.52
N ILE A 76 7.66 -2.46 4.51
CA ILE A 76 8.82 -1.58 4.65
C ILE A 76 8.42 -0.11 4.60
N VAL A 77 9.23 0.71 5.26
CA VAL A 77 9.16 2.18 5.26
C VAL A 77 10.02 2.70 4.11
N ASP A 78 9.49 3.67 3.35
CA ASP A 78 10.26 4.46 2.39
C ASP A 78 10.88 5.67 3.10
N LEU A 79 12.17 5.59 3.43
CA LEU A 79 12.90 6.65 4.14
C LEU A 79 13.08 7.91 3.29
N LEU A 80 13.15 7.80 1.96
CA LEU A 80 13.18 8.97 1.10
C LEU A 80 11.89 9.76 1.26
N PHE A 81 10.76 9.04 1.20
CA PHE A 81 9.46 9.65 1.40
C PHE A 81 9.32 10.23 2.82
N PHE A 82 9.82 9.55 3.86
CA PHE A 82 9.89 10.09 5.22
C PHE A 82 10.68 11.42 5.32
N TYR A 83 11.82 11.55 4.63
CA TYR A 83 12.62 12.78 4.65
C TYR A 83 11.99 13.93 3.85
N GLN A 84 11.33 13.60 2.75
CA GLN A 84 10.70 14.57 1.84
C GLN A 84 9.33 15.02 2.32
N TRP A 85 8.65 14.21 3.12
CA TRP A 85 7.31 14.47 3.63
C TRP A 85 7.07 15.90 4.16
N PRO A 86 7.98 16.53 4.93
CA PRO A 86 7.75 17.89 5.42
C PRO A 86 7.60 18.96 4.33
N ARG A 87 8.03 18.66 3.11
CA ARG A 87 7.90 19.50 1.92
C ARG A 87 6.74 19.06 1.01
N SER A 88 6.12 17.92 1.29
CA SER A 88 4.94 17.46 0.56
C SER A 88 3.72 18.33 0.86
N GLU A 89 2.83 18.44 -0.13
CA GLU A 89 1.53 19.07 0.01
C GLU A 89 0.69 18.45 1.14
N PHE A 90 0.90 17.17 1.49
CA PHE A 90 0.15 16.46 2.52
C PHE A 90 0.40 16.99 3.92
N ARG A 91 1.56 17.59 4.17
CA ARG A 91 1.80 18.29 5.44
C ARG A 91 0.91 19.52 5.58
N ARG A 92 0.64 20.21 4.47
CA ARG A 92 -0.14 21.47 4.43
C ARG A 92 -1.60 21.24 4.07
N SER A 93 -1.95 20.03 3.63
CA SER A 93 -3.29 19.69 3.17
C SER A 93 -4.28 19.74 4.32
N LYS A 94 -5.39 20.47 4.09
CA LYS A 94 -6.57 20.47 4.96
C LYS A 94 -7.45 19.24 4.74
N ASP A 95 -7.13 18.41 3.74
CA ASP A 95 -7.87 17.20 3.43
C ASP A 95 -7.86 16.25 4.65
N PRO A 96 -9.02 15.86 5.19
CA PRO A 96 -9.11 14.89 6.27
C PRO A 96 -8.32 13.60 6.03
N ARG A 97 -8.15 13.20 4.76
CA ARG A 97 -7.42 12.00 4.34
C ARG A 97 -5.90 12.16 4.45
N ALA A 98 -5.40 13.40 4.46
CA ALA A 98 -4.00 13.76 4.69
C ALA A 98 -3.67 14.00 6.18
N ARG A 99 -4.67 14.10 7.08
CA ARG A 99 -4.48 14.40 8.51
C ARG A 99 -3.46 13.55 9.27
N PRO A 100 -3.24 12.25 8.96
CA PRO A 100 -2.23 11.46 9.68
C PRO A 100 -0.82 12.01 9.51
N TYR A 101 -0.57 12.73 8.42
CA TYR A 101 0.68 13.43 8.18
C TYR A 101 0.77 14.74 8.97
N SER A 102 -0.30 15.53 9.06
CA SER A 102 -0.27 16.79 9.81
C SER A 102 -0.17 16.60 11.34
N LYS A 103 -0.37 15.39 11.85
CA LYS A 103 -0.34 15.05 13.28
C LYS A 103 0.91 14.25 13.73
N ILE A 104 1.96 14.19 12.91
CA ILE A 104 3.17 13.44 13.29
C ILE A 104 3.92 14.18 14.41
N GLN A 105 3.96 13.57 15.58
CA GLN A 105 4.74 14.06 16.73
C GLN A 105 6.12 13.40 16.79
N GLY A 106 7.12 14.14 17.27
CA GLY A 106 8.48 13.60 17.45
C GLY A 106 9.27 13.38 16.15
N TYR A 107 8.75 13.85 15.01
CA TYR A 107 9.39 13.73 13.69
C TYR A 107 10.85 14.20 13.72
N SER A 108 11.13 15.39 14.27
CA SER A 108 12.48 15.96 14.27
C SER A 108 13.51 15.07 14.98
N ASN A 109 13.13 14.44 16.10
CA ASN A 109 14.01 13.55 16.84
C ASN A 109 14.24 12.24 16.08
N LEU A 110 13.17 11.67 15.51
CA LEU A 110 13.25 10.47 14.70
C LEU A 110 14.07 10.72 13.42
N LYS A 111 13.88 11.85 12.74
CA LYS A 111 14.65 12.26 11.57
C LYS A 111 16.14 12.40 11.88
N LYS A 112 16.49 13.09 12.96
CA LYS A 112 17.91 13.23 13.38
C LYS A 112 18.55 11.88 13.66
N PHE A 113 17.82 10.98 14.31
CA PHE A 113 18.31 9.64 14.59
C PHE A 113 18.50 8.82 13.30
N LEU A 114 17.46 8.73 12.47
CA LEU A 114 17.52 7.98 11.22
C LEU A 114 18.58 8.53 10.26
N GLY A 115 18.79 9.86 10.26
CA GLY A 115 19.84 10.51 9.49
C GLY A 115 21.25 10.07 9.88
N ARG A 116 21.49 9.78 11.17
CA ARG A 116 22.77 9.24 11.65
C ARG A 116 22.94 7.77 11.29
N GLU A 117 21.88 6.99 11.38
CA GLU A 117 21.92 5.54 11.15
C GLU A 117 21.95 5.12 9.69
N PHE A 118 21.19 5.81 8.84
CA PHE A 118 20.95 5.43 7.45
C PHE A 118 21.44 6.48 6.45
N GLY A 119 21.94 7.62 6.93
CA GLY A 119 22.30 8.77 6.11
C GLY A 119 21.13 9.71 5.86
N ASP A 120 21.45 10.84 5.24
CA ASP A 120 20.50 11.89 4.90
C ASP A 120 19.65 11.56 3.66
N GLU A 121 18.89 12.55 3.17
CA GLU A 121 18.03 12.41 2.00
C GLU A 121 18.79 11.97 0.74
N ASN A 122 19.99 12.52 0.52
CA ASN A 122 20.79 12.18 -0.66
C ASN A 122 21.33 10.76 -0.56
N ALA A 123 21.79 10.36 0.63
CA ALA A 123 22.29 9.01 0.87
C ALA A 123 21.21 7.94 0.64
N VAL A 124 19.96 8.19 1.04
CA VAL A 124 18.86 7.24 0.78
C VAL A 124 18.29 7.34 -0.63
N LEU A 125 18.49 8.45 -1.34
CA LEU A 125 18.07 8.59 -2.73
C LEU A 125 18.86 7.66 -3.66
N VAL A 126 20.18 7.56 -3.44
CA VAL A 126 21.09 6.80 -4.32
C VAL A 126 21.26 5.32 -3.92
N ASP A 127 20.85 4.93 -2.71
CA ASP A 127 20.99 3.56 -2.20
C ASP A 127 19.63 2.96 -1.81
N SER A 128 19.11 2.06 -2.64
CA SER A 128 17.83 1.39 -2.43
C SER A 128 17.80 0.54 -1.15
N LYS A 129 18.93 -0.01 -0.71
CA LYS A 129 19.01 -0.80 0.54
C LYS A 129 18.86 0.09 1.77
N ARG A 130 19.30 1.35 1.69
CA ARG A 130 19.10 2.35 2.75
C ARG A 130 17.70 2.94 2.70
N ARG A 131 17.15 3.14 1.50
CA ARG A 131 15.81 3.73 1.33
C ARG A 131 14.70 2.90 1.96
N PHE A 132 14.75 1.58 1.79
CA PHE A 132 13.63 0.71 2.11
C PHE A 132 13.94 -0.17 3.32
N VAL A 133 13.38 0.18 4.48
CA VAL A 133 13.71 -0.48 5.75
C VAL A 133 12.46 -0.94 6.48
N GLY A 134 12.46 -2.19 6.95
CA GLY A 134 11.37 -2.73 7.77
C GLY A 134 11.27 -2.04 9.13
N ILE A 135 10.04 -1.81 9.61
CA ILE A 135 9.78 -1.24 10.94
C ILE A 135 10.55 -1.99 12.06
N PRO A 136 10.56 -3.32 12.13
CA PRO A 136 11.31 -4.03 13.19
C PRO A 136 12.81 -3.70 13.20
N THR A 137 13.42 -3.50 12.02
CA THR A 137 14.82 -3.11 11.91
C THR A 137 15.03 -1.68 12.41
N LEU A 138 14.15 -0.74 12.05
CA LEU A 138 14.20 0.63 12.55
C LEU A 138 14.08 0.67 14.07
N LEU A 139 13.11 -0.06 14.64
CA LEU A 139 12.88 -0.08 16.09
C LEU A 139 14.02 -0.69 16.90
N ARG A 140 14.69 -1.73 16.37
CA ARG A 140 15.85 -2.35 17.05
C ARG A 140 17.02 -1.38 17.21
N ARG A 141 17.17 -0.43 16.29
CA ARG A 141 18.24 0.57 16.35
C ARG A 141 17.87 1.76 17.24
N LEU A 142 16.59 1.98 17.54
CA LEU A 142 16.16 3.11 18.36
C LEU A 142 16.74 3.03 19.79
N PRO A 143 17.36 4.12 20.29
CA PRO A 143 17.82 4.20 21.66
C PRO A 143 16.67 3.97 22.67
N PRO A 144 16.94 3.40 23.86
CA PRO A 144 15.89 3.12 24.87
C PRO A 144 15.04 4.33 25.26
N LYS A 145 15.61 5.54 25.19
CA LYS A 145 14.94 6.81 25.48
C LYS A 145 13.86 7.23 24.46
N PHE A 146 13.73 6.55 23.32
CA PHE A 146 12.67 6.84 22.36
C PHE A 146 11.35 6.19 22.79
N ASP A 147 10.26 6.95 22.74
CA ASP A 147 8.90 6.42 22.81
C ASP A 147 8.65 5.49 21.60
N ARG A 148 8.78 4.19 21.84
CA ARG A 148 8.66 3.16 20.81
C ARG A 148 7.26 3.09 20.22
N VAL A 149 6.22 3.32 21.02
CA VAL A 149 4.83 3.28 20.55
C VAL A 149 4.59 4.40 19.54
N ARG A 150 5.05 5.61 19.88
CA ARG A 150 4.95 6.78 18.98
C ARG A 150 5.83 6.64 17.74
N ALA A 151 7.02 6.06 17.88
CA ALA A 151 7.88 5.76 16.74
C ALA A 151 7.19 4.78 15.78
N VAL A 152 6.56 3.72 16.29
CA VAL A 152 5.78 2.79 15.46
C VAL A 152 4.64 3.49 14.74
N GLN A 153 3.85 4.29 15.45
CA GLN A 153 2.72 5.02 14.84
C GLN A 153 3.19 5.95 13.72
N THR A 154 4.31 6.65 13.95
CA THR A 154 4.93 7.53 12.95
C THR A 154 5.45 6.74 11.76
N LEU A 155 6.27 5.71 11.98
CA LEU A 155 6.86 4.91 10.89
C LEU A 155 5.79 4.21 10.05
N ARG A 156 4.68 3.79 10.66
CA ARG A 156 3.57 3.16 9.95
C ARG A 156 3.03 4.04 8.83
N VAL A 157 2.88 5.36 9.02
CA VAL A 157 2.33 6.23 7.96
C VAL A 157 3.26 6.39 6.75
N PHE A 158 4.49 5.89 6.83
CA PHE A 158 5.47 5.90 5.76
C PHE A 158 5.71 4.51 5.15
N THR A 159 4.91 3.50 5.49
CA THR A 159 5.00 2.20 4.83
C THR A 159 4.52 2.28 3.39
N VAL A 160 5.07 1.43 2.52
CA VAL A 160 4.67 1.35 1.11
C VAL A 160 3.15 1.12 0.96
N SER A 161 2.52 0.33 1.85
CA SER A 161 1.06 0.14 1.88
C SER A 161 0.27 1.41 2.23
N GLU A 162 0.73 2.21 3.19
CA GLU A 162 0.10 3.49 3.50
C GLU A 162 0.28 4.49 2.37
N VAL A 163 1.48 4.53 1.76
CA VAL A 163 1.75 5.41 0.63
C VAL A 163 0.84 5.03 -0.55
N LEU A 164 0.73 3.75 -0.88
CA LEU A 164 -0.20 3.26 -1.92
C LEU A 164 -1.64 3.69 -1.62
N TYR A 165 -2.13 3.49 -0.40
CA TYR A 165 -3.49 3.87 -0.04
C TYR A 165 -3.70 5.40 -0.04
N ARG A 166 -2.76 6.19 0.47
CA ARG A 166 -2.99 7.63 0.64
C ARG A 166 -2.73 8.41 -0.62
N TYR A 167 -1.64 8.11 -1.32
CA TYR A 167 -1.19 8.87 -2.49
C TYR A 167 -1.88 8.38 -3.75
N VAL A 168 -1.81 7.07 -4.01
CA VAL A 168 -2.33 6.51 -5.27
C VAL A 168 -3.84 6.34 -5.21
N ARG A 169 -4.38 5.83 -4.10
CA ARG A 169 -5.82 5.58 -3.98
C ARG A 169 -6.60 6.83 -3.54
N CYS A 170 -6.34 7.37 -2.35
CA CYS A 170 -7.19 8.42 -1.81
C CYS A 170 -6.95 9.76 -2.49
N HIS A 171 -5.71 10.23 -2.55
CA HIS A 171 -5.44 11.56 -3.06
C HIS A 171 -5.60 11.64 -4.58
N ALA A 172 -4.93 10.75 -5.34
CA ALA A 172 -4.96 10.83 -6.79
C ALA A 172 -6.36 10.62 -7.39
N VAL A 173 -7.17 9.69 -6.84
CA VAL A 173 -8.56 9.49 -7.31
C VAL A 173 -9.42 10.73 -7.07
N HIS A 174 -9.28 11.41 -5.92
CA HIS A 174 -10.16 12.54 -5.59
C HIS A 174 -9.70 13.87 -6.15
N HIS A 175 -8.40 14.04 -6.40
CA HIS A 175 -7.84 15.30 -6.90
C HIS A 175 -7.45 15.23 -8.38
N ARG A 176 -7.56 14.05 -9.02
CA ARG A 176 -7.08 13.77 -10.39
C ARG A 176 -5.63 14.19 -10.60
N LYS A 177 -4.84 14.19 -9.53
CA LYS A 177 -3.43 14.57 -9.52
C LYS A 177 -2.62 13.42 -8.96
N PHE A 178 -1.70 12.93 -9.78
CA PHE A 178 -0.58 12.17 -9.27
C PHE A 178 0.46 13.18 -8.82
N ASP A 179 0.47 13.49 -7.53
CA ASP A 179 1.57 14.23 -6.94
C ASP A 179 2.75 13.26 -6.83
N VAL A 180 3.39 13.08 -7.99
CA VAL A 180 4.57 12.26 -8.17
C VAL A 180 5.68 12.96 -7.41
N VAL A 181 5.83 12.61 -6.14
CA VAL A 181 7.09 12.80 -5.42
C VAL A 181 8.11 11.92 -6.14
N LYS A 182 8.69 12.38 -7.26
CA LYS A 182 9.73 11.74 -8.10
C LYS A 182 9.93 10.25 -7.77
N GLN A 183 8.90 9.42 -8.01
CA GLN A 183 8.93 8.04 -7.54
C GLN A 183 9.64 7.17 -8.57
N ASP A 184 10.96 7.28 -8.62
CA ASP A 184 11.82 6.12 -8.92
C ASP A 184 11.76 5.16 -7.72
N GLY A 185 10.56 4.67 -7.41
CA GLY A 185 10.23 3.97 -6.17
C GLY A 185 9.59 2.61 -6.40
N LEU A 186 9.24 1.91 -5.33
CA LEU A 186 8.71 0.55 -5.41
C LEU A 186 7.26 0.46 -5.92
N LEU A 187 6.53 1.56 -5.96
CA LEU A 187 5.16 1.64 -6.48
C LEU A 187 5.12 1.95 -7.99
N ARG A 188 6.00 1.29 -8.76
CA ARG A 188 5.93 1.35 -10.23
C ARG A 188 4.61 0.76 -10.72
N PRO A 189 4.08 1.22 -11.86
CA PRO A 189 2.82 0.71 -12.40
C PRO A 189 2.81 -0.82 -12.55
N GLU A 190 3.93 -1.43 -12.94
CA GLU A 190 4.09 -2.88 -13.08
C GLU A 190 4.01 -3.60 -11.73
N THR A 191 4.53 -2.98 -10.66
CA THR A 191 4.40 -3.52 -9.29
C THR A 191 2.94 -3.51 -8.85
N ILE A 192 2.20 -2.43 -9.18
CA ILE A 192 0.78 -2.31 -8.82
C ILE A 192 -0.03 -3.35 -9.62
N LEU A 193 0.22 -3.51 -10.93
CA LEU A 193 -0.40 -4.54 -11.75
C LEU A 193 -0.18 -5.94 -11.18
N THR A 194 1.08 -6.28 -10.89
CA THR A 194 1.47 -7.56 -10.27
C THR A 194 0.73 -7.76 -8.94
N THR A 195 0.60 -6.70 -8.14
CA THR A 195 -0.12 -6.76 -6.87
C THR A 195 -1.58 -7.07 -7.06
N VAL A 196 -2.28 -6.45 -8.02
CA VAL A 196 -3.69 -6.75 -8.25
C VAL A 196 -3.86 -8.16 -8.81
N ALA A 197 -3.00 -8.58 -9.74
CA ALA A 197 -3.03 -9.93 -10.29
C ALA A 197 -2.87 -10.99 -9.19
N ASN A 198 -1.89 -10.82 -8.29
CA ASN A 198 -1.69 -11.72 -7.17
C ASN A 198 -2.89 -11.70 -6.20
N ILE A 199 -3.48 -10.53 -5.96
CA ILE A 199 -4.67 -10.43 -5.10
C ILE A 199 -5.82 -11.24 -5.69
N VAL A 200 -6.11 -11.06 -6.98
CA VAL A 200 -7.18 -11.79 -7.70
C VAL A 200 -6.93 -13.30 -7.60
N GLN A 201 -5.73 -13.75 -7.97
CA GLN A 201 -5.37 -15.17 -7.97
C GLN A 201 -5.43 -15.79 -6.56
N ASN A 202 -4.83 -15.13 -5.56
CA ASN A 202 -4.77 -15.68 -4.21
C ASN A 202 -6.15 -15.68 -3.54
N LEU A 203 -6.99 -14.68 -3.83
CA LEU A 203 -8.35 -14.62 -3.32
C LEU A 203 -9.24 -15.67 -3.97
N GLU A 204 -9.14 -15.84 -5.30
CA GLU A 204 -9.81 -16.92 -6.03
C GLU A 204 -9.43 -18.29 -5.45
N SER A 205 -8.13 -18.56 -5.32
CA SER A 205 -7.62 -19.83 -4.80
C SER A 205 -8.17 -20.13 -3.41
N GLU A 206 -8.21 -19.14 -2.50
CA GLU A 206 -8.80 -19.33 -1.17
C GLU A 206 -10.31 -19.55 -1.23
N CYS A 207 -11.03 -18.82 -2.09
CA CYS A 207 -12.46 -18.98 -2.30
C CYS A 207 -12.83 -20.37 -2.81
N LEU A 208 -12.11 -20.88 -3.81
CA LEU A 208 -12.31 -22.21 -4.40
C LEU A 208 -11.98 -23.31 -3.39
N THR A 209 -10.85 -23.18 -2.69
CA THR A 209 -10.41 -24.13 -1.66
C THR A 209 -11.44 -24.24 -0.55
N LYS A 210 -11.96 -23.12 -0.06
CA LYS A 210 -12.92 -23.08 1.06
C LYS A 210 -14.38 -23.20 0.63
N GLY A 211 -14.67 -23.19 -0.67
CA GLY A 211 -16.05 -23.16 -1.20
C GLY A 211 -16.85 -21.94 -0.72
N ARG A 212 -16.20 -20.79 -0.55
CA ARG A 212 -16.76 -19.59 0.11
C ARG A 212 -16.52 -18.34 -0.72
N TRP A 213 -17.50 -17.45 -0.73
CA TRP A 213 -17.35 -16.11 -1.33
C TRP A 213 -16.39 -15.25 -0.51
N PRO A 214 -15.74 -14.19 -1.08
CA PRO A 214 -14.75 -13.41 -0.34
C PRO A 214 -15.20 -12.88 1.03
N TYR A 215 -16.43 -12.34 1.17
CA TYR A 215 -16.93 -11.88 2.49
C TYR A 215 -17.18 -13.03 3.48
N GLN A 216 -17.37 -14.26 2.98
CA GLN A 216 -17.60 -15.46 3.80
C GLN A 216 -16.29 -16.07 4.32
N LEU A 217 -15.14 -15.63 3.80
CA LEU A 217 -13.83 -16.00 4.29
C LEU A 217 -13.63 -15.34 5.67
N ARG A 218 -14.23 -15.89 6.73
CA ARG A 218 -14.00 -15.39 8.10
C ARG A 218 -12.50 -15.37 8.38
N ASN A 219 -12.03 -14.32 9.04
CA ASN A 219 -10.76 -14.40 9.75
C ASN A 219 -10.98 -15.47 10.81
N MET A 220 -10.35 -16.64 10.70
CA MET A 220 -10.20 -17.49 11.89
C MET A 220 -9.55 -16.58 12.92
N ARG A 221 -10.31 -16.22 13.97
CA ARG A 221 -9.70 -15.66 15.16
C ARG A 221 -8.73 -16.75 15.60
N HIS A 222 -7.43 -16.48 15.54
CA HIS A 222 -6.49 -17.27 16.32
C HIS A 222 -6.93 -17.10 17.77
N SER A 223 -7.67 -18.09 18.25
CA SER A 223 -7.72 -18.51 19.65
C SER A 223 -6.32 -18.85 20.12
#